data_AF-A0AAV9Z9U9-F1
#
_entry.id   AF-A0AAV9Z9U9-F1
#
_cell.length_a   1.000
_cell.length_b   1.000
_cell.length_c   1.000
_cell.angle_alpha   90.00
_cell.angle_beta   90.00
_cell.angle_gamma   90.00
#
_symmetry.space_group_name_H-M   'P 1'
#
loop_
_entity.id
_entity.type
_entity.pdbx_description
1 polymer ?
#
loop_
_entity_poly.entity_id
_entity_poly.type
_entity_poly.pdbx_seq_one_letter_code
_entity_poly.pdbx_strand_id
1 'polypeptide(L)'
;IAFTDAFLAEEIESPSPASGIPQITAESPGITWLVEPKRSTSVEHFSYTLVHKSRKKDLRSSTIYAFAHFVWGHSNQTMIFADLQGTPALVGRKDGLVLFDPMTHTVAGNSGIGDFGLEGINSFLRDHSCGDVCNRLALDEVAPL
;
A
#
# COMPACT_ATOMS: atom_id res chain seq x y z
N ILE A 1 -2.77 -6.02 12.05
CA ILE A 1 -2.69 -5.54 10.65
C ILE A 1 -1.67 -6.44 9.98
N ALA A 2 -1.94 -6.89 8.76
CA ALA A 2 -1.01 -7.65 7.93
C ALA A 2 -1.08 -7.13 6.50
N PHE A 3 -0.02 -7.33 5.71
CA PHE A 3 -0.11 -7.20 4.26
C PHE A 3 -0.56 -8.51 3.66
N THR A 4 -1.20 -8.45 2.50
CA THR A 4 -1.45 -9.65 1.73
C THR A 4 -0.18 -10.22 1.11
N ASP A 5 -0.19 -11.54 0.91
CA ASP A 5 0.65 -12.21 -0.05
C ASP A 5 0.25 -11.83 -1.49
N ALA A 6 1.22 -11.85 -2.39
CA ALA A 6 1.03 -11.70 -3.83
C ALA A 6 1.93 -12.70 -4.56
N PHE A 7 1.44 -13.21 -5.69
CA PHE A 7 2.10 -14.25 -6.48
C PHE A 7 2.13 -13.85 -7.95
N LEU A 8 3.15 -14.32 -8.67
CA LEU A 8 3.17 -14.28 -10.12
C LEU A 8 2.56 -15.57 -10.65
N ALA A 9 1.59 -15.45 -11.56
CA ALA A 9 0.97 -16.58 -12.24
C ALA A 9 1.15 -16.41 -13.76
N GLU A 10 1.74 -17.41 -14.41
CA GLU A 10 1.95 -17.43 -15.86
C GLU A 10 0.91 -18.35 -16.53
N GLU A 11 0.39 -17.90 -17.67
CA GLU A 11 -0.46 -18.73 -18.52
C GLU A 11 0.39 -19.65 -19.40
N ILE A 12 0.24 -20.98 -19.25
CA ILE A 12 1.12 -21.96 -19.92
C ILE A 12 0.41 -22.69 -21.08
N GLU A 13 -0.93 -22.83 -21.05
CA GLU A 13 -1.66 -23.67 -22.01
C GLU A 13 -2.83 -22.98 -22.71
N SER A 14 -3.68 -22.29 -21.95
CA SER A 14 -4.85 -21.59 -22.47
C SER A 14 -4.86 -20.15 -21.95
N PRO A 15 -5.12 -19.16 -22.82
CA PRO A 15 -5.23 -17.78 -22.37
C PRO A 15 -6.46 -17.62 -21.47
N SER A 16 -6.34 -16.81 -20.42
CA SER A 16 -7.52 -16.41 -19.65
C SER A 16 -8.39 -15.44 -20.45
N PRO A 17 -9.71 -15.34 -20.16
CA PRO A 17 -10.54 -14.30 -20.76
C PRO A 17 -10.01 -12.88 -20.52
N ALA A 18 -9.28 -12.67 -19.42
CA ALA A 18 -8.70 -11.39 -19.06
C ALA A 18 -7.50 -11.02 -19.94
N SER A 19 -6.80 -11.99 -20.53
CA SER A 19 -5.60 -11.69 -21.34
C SER A 19 -5.94 -11.04 -22.67
N GLY A 20 -7.15 -11.25 -23.19
CA GLY A 20 -7.56 -10.77 -24.51
C GLY A 20 -6.76 -11.41 -25.65
N ILE A 21 -5.95 -12.42 -25.36
CA ILE A 21 -5.17 -13.17 -26.36
C ILE A 21 -6.02 -14.35 -26.85
N PRO A 22 -6.14 -14.57 -28.18
CA PRO A 22 -6.96 -15.65 -28.71
C PRO A 22 -6.36 -17.05 -28.48
N GLN A 23 -5.03 -17.17 -28.53
CA GLN A 23 -4.30 -18.42 -28.32
C GLN A 23 -2.86 -18.12 -27.92
N ILE A 24 -2.29 -18.97 -27.05
CA ILE A 24 -0.87 -18.91 -26.68
C ILE A 24 -0.04 -19.62 -27.75
N THR A 25 0.92 -18.90 -28.34
CA THR A 25 1.89 -19.42 -29.32
C THR A 25 3.30 -18.92 -29.00
N ALA A 26 4.31 -19.36 -29.75
CA ALA A 26 5.67 -18.85 -29.59
C ALA A 26 5.78 -17.34 -29.91
N GLU A 27 4.94 -16.84 -30.81
CA GLU A 27 4.87 -15.44 -31.24
C GLU A 27 3.90 -14.61 -30.38
N SER A 28 2.97 -15.26 -29.67
CA SER A 28 2.03 -14.63 -28.74
C SER A 28 2.09 -15.39 -27.40
N PRO A 29 3.13 -15.20 -26.58
CA PRO A 29 3.27 -15.88 -25.30
C PRO A 29 2.13 -15.50 -24.34
N GLY A 30 1.89 -16.37 -23.35
CA GLY A 30 0.88 -16.15 -22.32
C GLY A 30 1.18 -14.93 -21.44
N ILE A 31 0.13 -14.39 -20.80
CA ILE A 31 0.31 -13.24 -19.89
C ILE A 31 0.76 -13.73 -18.51
N THR A 32 1.69 -12.97 -17.92
CA THR A 32 2.00 -13.09 -16.48
C THR A 32 1.13 -12.13 -15.69
N TRP A 33 0.43 -12.67 -14.71
CA TRP A 33 -0.48 -11.96 -13.82
C TRP A 33 0.12 -11.80 -12.42
N LEU A 34 -0.17 -10.68 -11.79
CA LEU A 34 -0.09 -10.58 -10.33
C LEU A 34 -1.42 -11.08 -9.76
N VAL A 35 -1.36 -12.08 -8.87
CA VAL A 35 -2.54 -12.69 -8.25
C VAL A 35 -2.40 -12.70 -6.73
N GLU A 36 -3.53 -12.63 -6.06
CA GLU A 36 -3.60 -12.59 -4.60
C GLU A 36 -4.82 -13.37 -4.07
N PRO A 37 -4.84 -13.80 -2.79
CA PRO A 37 -5.99 -14.48 -2.22
C PRO A 37 -7.26 -13.64 -2.30
N LYS A 38 -8.36 -14.23 -2.78
CA LYS A 38 -9.66 -13.53 -2.88
C LYS A 38 -10.16 -13.11 -1.49
N ARG A 39 -10.59 -11.86 -1.37
CA ARG A 39 -11.11 -11.28 -0.12
C ARG A 39 -12.55 -10.78 -0.26
N SER A 40 -13.10 -10.33 0.87
CA SER A 40 -14.34 -9.55 0.88
C SER A 40 -14.18 -8.30 0.02
N THR A 41 -15.26 -7.89 -0.63
CA THR A 41 -15.31 -6.67 -1.47
C THR A 41 -15.39 -5.39 -0.66
N SER A 42 -15.51 -5.47 0.67
CA SER A 42 -15.51 -4.29 1.53
C SER A 42 -14.09 -3.75 1.70
N VAL A 43 -13.87 -2.51 1.23
CA VAL A 43 -12.59 -1.82 1.29
C VAL A 43 -12.70 -0.58 2.17
N GLU A 44 -11.72 -0.41 3.05
CA GLU A 44 -11.50 0.80 3.84
C GLU A 44 -10.23 1.50 3.33
N HIS A 45 -10.39 2.75 2.86
CA HIS A 45 -9.26 3.59 2.46
C HIS A 45 -8.80 4.49 3.62
N PHE A 46 -7.50 4.57 3.84
CA PHE A 46 -6.87 5.36 4.90
C PHE A 46 -6.06 6.54 4.34
N SER A 47 -5.45 6.37 3.18
CA SER A 47 -4.87 7.45 2.37
C SER A 47 -5.21 7.22 0.89
N TYR A 48 -4.94 8.24 0.08
CA TYR A 48 -4.99 8.17 -1.38
C TYR A 48 -3.60 8.44 -1.93
N THR A 49 -3.47 8.53 -3.25
CA THR A 49 -2.20 8.83 -3.92
C THR A 49 -1.53 10.10 -3.38
N LEU A 50 -2.18 11.27 -3.46
CA LEU A 50 -1.58 12.56 -3.05
C LEU A 50 -2.27 13.22 -1.84
N VAL A 51 -3.11 12.45 -1.13
CA VAL A 51 -3.89 12.95 0.02
C VAL A 51 -3.70 11.99 1.19
N HIS A 52 -3.02 12.47 2.23
CA HIS A 52 -2.63 11.64 3.37
C HIS A 52 -3.36 12.01 4.66
N LYS A 53 -4.19 13.07 4.66
CA LYS A 53 -4.92 13.50 5.86
C LYS A 53 -5.84 12.40 6.38
N SER A 54 -5.66 11.99 7.63
CA SER A 54 -6.56 11.03 8.26
C SER A 54 -7.96 11.65 8.43
N ARG A 55 -8.98 11.02 7.83
CA ARG A 55 -10.38 11.44 7.97
C ARG A 55 -11.03 10.93 9.26
N LYS A 56 -10.54 9.80 9.78
CA LYS A 56 -11.05 9.14 10.99
C LYS A 56 -10.03 9.28 12.11
N LYS A 57 -10.53 9.39 13.34
CA LYS A 57 -9.71 9.50 14.56
C LYS A 57 -9.81 8.27 15.45
N ASP A 58 -10.24 7.14 14.88
CA ASP A 58 -10.22 5.87 15.60
C ASP A 58 -8.80 5.29 15.66
N LEU A 59 -8.58 4.37 16.60
CA LEU A 59 -7.26 3.80 16.86
C LEU A 59 -6.69 3.06 15.63
N ARG A 60 -7.54 2.45 14.80
CA ARG A 60 -7.09 1.72 13.60
C ARG A 60 -6.53 2.70 12.58
N SER A 61 -7.29 3.74 12.23
CA SER A 61 -6.83 4.78 11.30
C SER A 61 -5.60 5.51 11.82
N SER A 62 -5.56 5.86 13.11
CA SER A 62 -4.36 6.46 13.73
C SER A 62 -3.14 5.53 13.67
N THR A 63 -3.34 4.22 13.82
CA THR A 63 -2.23 3.25 13.71
C THR A 63 -1.69 3.17 12.29
N ILE A 64 -2.55 3.17 11.26
CA ILE A 64 -2.13 3.10 9.86
C ILE A 64 -1.46 4.41 9.42
N TYR A 65 -1.96 5.53 9.91
CA TYR A 65 -1.36 6.83 9.65
C TYR A 65 0.03 6.97 10.31
N ALA A 66 0.18 6.52 11.55
CA ALA A 66 1.46 6.43 12.22
C ALA A 66 2.41 5.42 11.54
N PHE A 67 1.87 4.36 10.95
CA PHE A 67 2.68 3.41 10.19
C PHE A 67 3.32 4.04 8.94
N ALA A 68 2.62 4.93 8.22
CA ALA A 68 3.23 5.68 7.12
C ALA A 68 4.38 6.59 7.60
N HIS A 69 4.23 7.24 8.75
CA HIS A 69 5.30 8.03 9.39
C HIS A 69 6.46 7.15 9.87
N PHE A 70 6.17 5.97 10.44
CA PHE A 70 7.20 5.01 10.78
C PHE A 70 8.03 4.62 9.55
N VAL A 71 7.41 4.38 8.39
CA VAL A 71 8.11 4.05 7.15
C VAL A 71 8.97 5.20 6.65
N TRP A 72 8.51 6.46 6.78
CA TRP A 72 9.34 7.64 6.53
C TRP A 72 10.64 7.58 7.34
N GLY A 73 10.54 7.41 8.65
CA GLY A 73 11.71 7.31 9.52
C GLY A 73 12.59 6.10 9.22
N HIS A 74 11.98 4.92 9.12
CA HIS A 74 12.67 3.65 8.94
C HIS A 74 13.40 3.55 7.60
N SER A 75 12.88 4.21 6.57
CA SER A 75 13.54 4.30 5.26
C SER A 75 14.64 5.36 5.19
N ASN A 76 15.04 5.97 6.31
CA ASN A 76 15.92 7.14 6.35
C ASN A 76 15.40 8.27 5.46
N GLN A 77 14.09 8.54 5.53
CA GLN A 77 13.45 9.66 4.83
C GLN A 77 13.53 9.53 3.30
N THR A 78 13.53 8.30 2.78
CA THR A 78 13.63 8.04 1.33
C THR A 78 12.34 7.53 0.72
N MET A 79 11.37 7.11 1.54
CA MET A 79 10.12 6.51 1.08
C MET A 79 8.97 6.76 2.06
N ILE A 80 7.76 6.90 1.52
CA ILE A 80 6.52 6.78 2.29
C ILE A 80 5.55 5.83 1.59
N PHE A 81 4.63 5.26 2.37
CA PHE A 81 3.45 4.60 1.81
C PHE A 81 2.32 5.60 1.53
N ALA A 82 1.69 5.43 0.38
CA ALA A 82 0.50 6.11 -0.10
C ALA A 82 -0.58 5.08 -0.44
N ASP A 83 -1.81 5.56 -0.72
CA ASP A 83 -2.95 4.73 -1.10
C ASP A 83 -3.17 3.50 -0.18
N LEU A 84 -2.95 3.69 1.13
CA LEU A 84 -3.10 2.63 2.11
C LEU A 84 -4.58 2.30 2.23
N GLN A 85 -4.93 1.08 1.87
CA GLN A 85 -6.28 0.53 1.91
C GLN A 85 -6.25 -0.90 2.42
N GLY A 86 -7.38 -1.36 2.96
CA GLY A 86 -7.48 -2.72 3.45
C GLY A 86 -8.90 -3.21 3.65
N THR A 87 -9.01 -4.51 3.90
CA THR A 87 -10.28 -5.19 4.15
C THR A 87 -10.27 -5.79 5.55
N PRO A 88 -11.35 -5.64 6.34
CA PRO A 88 -11.49 -6.34 7.60
C PRO A 88 -11.42 -7.85 7.39
N ALA A 89 -10.52 -8.51 8.12
CA ALA A 89 -10.27 -9.94 8.00
C ALA A 89 -9.68 -10.49 9.31
N LEU A 90 -9.64 -11.82 9.44
CA LEU A 90 -8.90 -12.44 10.52
C LEU A 90 -7.39 -12.32 10.24
N VAL A 91 -6.67 -11.69 11.17
CA VAL A 91 -5.20 -11.67 11.18
C VAL A 91 -4.76 -12.63 12.27
N GLY A 92 -4.29 -13.82 11.88
CA GLY A 92 -4.11 -14.94 12.79
C GLY A 92 -5.46 -15.44 13.30
N ARG A 93 -5.74 -15.30 14.60
CA ARG A 93 -7.01 -15.73 15.23
C ARG A 93 -7.82 -14.57 15.80
N LYS A 94 -7.56 -13.34 15.35
CA LYS A 94 -8.20 -12.12 15.86
C LYS A 94 -8.73 -11.28 14.70
N ASP A 95 -9.80 -10.54 14.96
CA ASP A 95 -10.28 -9.51 14.05
C ASP A 95 -9.17 -8.49 13.79
N GLY A 96 -8.93 -8.23 12.51
CA GLY A 96 -7.87 -7.36 12.07
C GLY A 96 -8.18 -6.74 10.72
N LEU A 97 -7.12 -6.36 10.04
CA LEU A 97 -7.15 -5.69 8.75
C LEU A 97 -6.00 -6.24 7.91
N VAL A 98 -6.31 -6.65 6.69
CA VAL A 98 -5.32 -7.00 5.68
C VAL A 98 -5.22 -5.82 4.72
N LEU A 99 -4.04 -5.21 4.65
CA LEU A 99 -3.68 -4.19 3.69
C LEU A 99 -3.28 -4.86 2.37
N PHE A 100 -3.65 -4.23 1.26
CA PHE A 100 -3.33 -4.69 -0.09
C PHE A 100 -3.11 -3.47 -0.99
N ASP A 101 -2.47 -3.71 -2.14
CA ASP A 101 -2.12 -2.69 -3.14
C ASP A 101 -1.53 -1.39 -2.56
N PRO A 102 -0.52 -1.45 -1.67
CA PRO A 102 0.12 -0.22 -1.20
C PRO A 102 0.85 0.47 -2.34
N MET A 103 0.73 1.78 -2.41
CA MET A 103 1.54 2.63 -3.28
C MET A 103 2.71 3.21 -2.49
N THR A 104 3.82 3.50 -3.15
CA THR A 104 4.98 4.16 -2.55
C THR A 104 5.33 5.45 -3.28
N HIS A 105 5.78 6.44 -2.52
CA HIS A 105 6.51 7.58 -3.07
C HIS A 105 7.94 7.51 -2.59
N THR A 106 8.89 7.58 -3.52
CA THR A 106 10.32 7.45 -3.22
C THR A 106 11.10 8.64 -3.73
N VAL A 107 12.23 8.97 -3.10
CA VAL A 107 13.10 10.05 -3.61
C VAL A 107 13.54 9.79 -5.05
N ALA A 108 13.71 8.52 -5.44
CA ALA A 108 14.10 8.13 -6.79
C ALA A 108 12.95 8.16 -7.81
N GLY A 109 11.69 8.15 -7.36
CA GLY A 109 10.52 8.17 -8.25
C GLY A 109 10.37 6.92 -9.13
N ASN A 110 10.92 5.77 -8.71
CA ASN A 110 11.02 4.58 -9.56
C ASN A 110 10.43 3.31 -8.92
N SER A 111 9.61 3.45 -7.87
CA SER A 111 9.01 2.30 -7.19
C SER A 111 7.77 1.72 -7.88
N GLY A 112 7.22 2.40 -8.89
CA GLY A 112 6.09 1.91 -9.69
C GLY A 112 5.34 3.02 -10.40
N ILE A 113 4.26 2.65 -11.12
CA ILE A 113 3.46 3.56 -11.97
C ILE A 113 2.81 4.71 -11.16
N GLY A 114 2.56 4.49 -9.88
CA GLY A 114 1.98 5.50 -8.98
C GLY A 114 3.01 6.30 -8.16
N ASP A 115 4.30 6.18 -8.43
CA ASP A 115 5.32 6.92 -7.68
C ASP A 115 5.45 8.36 -8.17
N PHE A 116 4.93 9.32 -7.41
CA PHE A 116 5.04 10.76 -7.70
C PHE A 116 6.33 11.38 -7.15
N GLY A 117 7.28 10.55 -6.70
CA GLY A 117 8.57 11.00 -6.24
C GLY A 117 8.50 11.97 -5.06
N LEU A 118 9.29 13.05 -5.16
CA LEU A 118 9.30 14.12 -4.16
C LEU A 118 7.97 14.86 -4.05
N GLU A 119 7.16 14.95 -5.12
CA GLU A 119 5.84 15.58 -5.03
C GLU A 119 4.95 14.79 -4.07
N GLY A 120 4.93 13.46 -4.22
CA GLY A 120 4.18 12.57 -3.35
C GLY A 120 4.71 12.53 -1.91
N ILE A 121 6.02 12.60 -1.72
CA ILE A 121 6.61 12.74 -0.37
C ILE A 121 6.16 14.07 0.25
N ASN A 122 6.25 15.18 -0.50
CA ASN A 122 5.85 16.50 -0.01
C ASN A 122 4.35 16.58 0.30
N SER A 123 3.50 15.84 -0.42
CA SER A 123 2.08 15.76 -0.06
C SER A 123 1.88 15.07 1.28
N PHE A 124 2.65 14.03 1.58
CA PHE A 124 2.63 13.40 2.90
C PHE A 124 3.12 14.35 3.98
N LEU A 125 4.29 14.98 3.83
CA LEU A 125 4.86 15.89 4.84
C LEU A 125 3.92 17.06 5.16
N ARG A 126 3.27 17.63 4.13
CA ARG A 126 2.28 18.70 4.30
C ARG A 126 1.02 18.24 5.03
N ASP A 127 0.54 17.04 4.72
CA ASP A 127 -0.72 16.53 5.23
C ASP A 127 -0.55 15.79 6.57
N HIS A 128 0.67 15.44 6.95
CA HIS A 128 0.94 14.69 8.18
C HIS A 128 0.90 15.58 9.42
N SER A 129 0.21 15.13 10.47
CA SER A 129 0.25 15.74 11.79
C SER A 129 0.26 14.64 12.84
N CYS A 130 1.32 14.59 13.65
CA CYS A 130 1.50 13.55 14.65
C CYS A 130 0.32 13.51 15.63
N GLY A 131 -0.29 12.33 15.75
CA GLY A 131 -1.31 12.04 16.75
C GLY A 131 -0.77 11.17 17.89
N ASP A 132 -1.67 10.73 18.78
CA ASP A 132 -1.31 9.95 19.98
C ASP A 132 -0.44 8.72 19.67
N VAL A 133 -0.71 8.02 18.56
CA VAL A 133 0.07 6.82 18.18
C VAL A 133 1.49 7.20 17.75
N CYS A 134 1.67 8.26 16.95
CA CYS A 134 3.00 8.74 16.54
C CYS A 134 3.81 9.14 17.77
N ASN A 135 3.21 9.92 18.68
CA ASN A 135 3.87 10.43 19.88
C ASN A 135 4.26 9.30 20.85
N ARG A 136 3.39 8.30 21.03
CA ARG A 136 3.70 7.14 21.88
C ARG A 136 4.78 6.24 21.31
N LEU A 137 5.00 6.29 20.00
CA LEU A 137 6.10 5.64 19.30
C LEU A 137 7.33 6.57 19.15
N ALA A 138 7.26 7.80 19.69
CA ALA A 138 8.28 8.85 19.58
C ALA A 138 8.71 9.17 18.14
N LEU A 139 7.81 9.00 17.16
CA LEU A 139 8.13 9.19 15.74
C LEU A 139 8.45 10.64 15.40
N ASP A 140 7.85 11.59 16.13
CA ASP A 140 8.15 13.02 16.04
C ASP A 140 9.59 13.36 16.46
N GLU A 141 10.17 12.58 17.36
CA GLU A 141 11.55 12.76 17.82
C GLU A 141 12.56 12.02 16.92
N VAL A 142 12.30 10.74 16.64
CA VAL A 142 13.27 9.87 15.93
C VAL A 142 13.20 10.02 14.41
N ALA A 143 12.08 10.55 13.89
CA ALA A 143 11.82 10.66 12.46
C ALA A 143 11.01 11.94 12.15
N PRO A 144 11.54 13.14 12.44
CA PRO A 144 10.82 14.38 12.23
C PRO A 144 10.40 14.57 10.76
N LEU A 145 9.31 15.31 10.57
CA LEU A 145 8.66 15.60 9.30
C LEU A 145 8.94 17.03 8.85
#